data_AF-A0AAV1T9Z5-F1
#
_entry.id   AF-A0AAV1T9Z5-F1
#
_cell.length_a   1.000
_cell.length_b   1.000
_cell.length_c   1.000
_cell.angle_alpha   90.00
_cell.angle_beta   90.00
_cell.angle_gamma   90.00
#
_symmetry.space_group_name_H-M   'P 1'
#
loop_
_entity.id
_entity.type
_entity.pdbx_description
1 polymer ?
#
loop_
_entity_poly.entity_id
_entity_poly.type
_entity_poly.pdbx_seq_one_letter_code
_entity_poly.pdbx_strand_id
1 'polypeptide(L)'
;MASRPLRTLLVRASYAQFSASAFHSGPKSLLARAATRFHLDSTLPQLCVRNTAKVPGQLDILLPLPGLKGLTRFGFEYSQASVQDLIEAVRHADTSLRVVEVATLDGTKVARTVRLGALTSMTFCLRLNHVNVLVESDKATTDDARLNEEDAAFASVKAAMEKDRRLLLPLPEYYRLCHNAGAEKVVAAKWLQELQRRNLVVHFDRSRHPQLENALILRPYSLESLLTLKNSLDSEMYNIKHHRRAKEREVAALMTSLAQLEQIETDVHVAARRLPNAQKWVALTGLTGFYGTLMYCVWDVYSWDVMEPITYFIGFTAVLGNSFYSTITKKDATYSNIWQKRYAERVHVLSKERKFDPAELEELQGRIVDLRNDIMVLSQWETTNADNQYMPIE
;
A
#
# COMPACT_ATOMS: atom_id res chain seq x y z
N MET A 1 -1.29 45.64 -33.68
CA MET A 1 -0.60 45.79 -32.39
C MET A 1 0.23 44.52 -32.19
N ALA A 2 1.50 44.55 -32.62
CA ALA A 2 2.69 44.70 -31.76
C ALA A 2 2.86 43.49 -30.81
N SER A 3 3.98 42.78 -30.71
CA SER A 3 5.36 42.93 -31.19
C SER A 3 6.10 41.62 -30.83
N ARG A 4 6.62 40.89 -31.83
CA ARG A 4 8.04 40.54 -32.08
C ARG A 4 8.86 39.74 -31.01
N PRO A 5 9.88 38.97 -31.48
CA PRO A 5 10.42 37.76 -30.84
C PRO A 5 11.90 37.89 -30.42
N LEU A 6 12.47 36.87 -29.76
CA LEU A 6 13.92 36.72 -29.50
C LEU A 6 14.31 35.25 -29.73
N ARG A 7 14.99 34.95 -30.85
CA ARG A 7 16.45 34.99 -31.11
C ARG A 7 17.16 33.69 -30.71
N THR A 8 17.43 32.92 -31.76
CA THR A 8 18.58 32.06 -32.03
C THR A 8 19.91 32.54 -31.41
N LEU A 9 20.73 31.60 -30.93
CA LEU A 9 22.17 31.53 -31.23
C LEU A 9 22.68 30.09 -31.15
N LEU A 10 23.34 29.70 -32.24
CA LEU A 10 24.06 28.46 -32.54
C LEU A 10 25.41 28.40 -31.81
N VAL A 11 25.97 27.17 -31.72
CA VAL A 11 27.37 26.72 -31.95
C VAL A 11 27.65 25.55 -30.98
N ARG A 12 27.52 24.28 -31.38
CA ARG A 12 28.42 23.40 -32.18
C ARG A 12 29.66 22.91 -31.42
N ALA A 13 29.55 21.66 -30.96
CA ALA A 13 30.51 20.53 -30.90
C ALA A 13 32.03 20.78 -30.78
N SER A 14 32.73 20.01 -29.93
CA SER A 14 33.36 18.74 -30.33
C SER A 14 34.20 18.08 -29.22
N TYR A 15 33.90 16.80 -29.02
CA TYR A 15 34.79 15.62 -28.94
C TYR A 15 36.17 15.62 -28.28
N ALA A 16 36.38 14.44 -27.66
CA ALA A 16 37.63 13.69 -27.46
C ALA A 16 38.44 14.09 -26.22
N GLN A 17 39.05 13.17 -25.45
CA GLN A 17 39.11 11.70 -25.48
C GLN A 17 39.73 11.25 -24.14
N PHE A 18 39.52 9.96 -23.85
CA PHE A 18 40.14 9.12 -22.83
C PHE A 18 41.61 9.40 -22.44
N SER A 19 41.91 9.25 -21.15
CA SER A 19 42.91 8.30 -20.60
C SER A 19 42.79 8.31 -19.07
N ALA A 20 42.24 7.28 -18.45
CA ALA A 20 42.97 6.17 -17.83
C ALA A 20 44.12 6.61 -16.91
N SER A 21 43.91 6.47 -15.60
CA SER A 21 44.65 5.54 -14.73
C SER A 21 44.79 6.04 -13.28
N ALA A 22 44.47 5.12 -12.38
CA ALA A 22 45.07 4.89 -11.07
C ALA A 22 45.39 6.10 -10.18
N PHE A 23 44.56 6.29 -9.15
CA PHE A 23 45.04 6.91 -7.91
C PHE A 23 45.01 5.90 -6.78
N HIS A 24 46.24 5.45 -6.48
CA HIS A 24 46.66 4.85 -5.23
C HIS A 24 46.18 5.65 -4.02
N SER A 25 45.81 4.88 -3.00
CA SER A 25 45.65 5.27 -1.61
C SER A 25 46.87 6.04 -1.09
N GLY A 26 46.62 7.08 -0.29
CA GLY A 26 47.65 7.67 0.57
C GLY A 26 47.35 9.11 0.96
N PRO A 27 47.08 9.40 2.24
CA PRO A 27 46.57 10.70 2.69
C PRO A 27 47.71 11.68 2.98
N LYS A 28 47.59 12.92 2.48
CA LYS A 28 48.33 14.08 2.99
C LYS A 28 47.43 15.30 2.92
N SER A 29 46.68 15.54 4.00
CA SER A 29 46.03 16.82 4.26
C SER A 29 47.10 17.86 4.62
N LEU A 30 47.47 18.70 3.66
CA LEU A 30 48.12 19.97 3.93
C LEU A 30 47.38 21.08 3.18
N LEU A 31 46.82 21.98 3.98
CA LEU A 31 46.75 23.43 3.77
C LEU A 31 46.28 23.92 2.40
N ALA A 32 45.01 24.30 2.31
CA ALA A 32 44.60 25.48 1.53
C ALA A 32 43.14 25.86 1.82
N ARG A 33 42.95 26.96 2.57
CA ARG A 33 41.91 28.01 2.35
C ARG A 33 41.73 28.82 3.62
N ALA A 34 41.53 30.11 3.58
CA ALA A 34 41.84 31.16 2.62
C ALA A 34 41.64 32.42 3.45
N ALA A 35 42.63 33.29 3.49
CA ALA A 35 42.54 34.58 4.14
C ALA A 35 41.53 35.45 3.37
N THR A 36 40.42 35.80 4.02
CA THR A 36 39.67 37.01 3.69
C THR A 36 39.98 38.05 4.76
N ARG A 37 40.39 39.23 4.28
CA ARG A 37 40.93 40.32 5.09
C ARG A 37 39.86 40.90 6.02
N PHE A 38 40.31 41.10 7.25
CA PHE A 38 39.59 41.53 8.43
C PHE A 38 39.24 43.03 8.38
N HIS A 39 38.02 43.36 8.76
CA HIS A 39 37.76 44.54 9.58
C HIS A 39 37.98 44.09 11.03
N LEU A 40 38.79 44.84 11.79
CA LEU A 40 39.15 44.53 13.18
C LEU A 40 37.90 44.28 14.04
N ASP A 41 37.73 43.03 14.49
CA ASP A 41 36.99 42.70 15.70
C ASP A 41 37.86 41.79 16.56
N SER A 42 38.13 42.24 17.78
CA SER A 42 39.13 41.69 18.71
C SER A 42 38.76 40.35 19.35
N THR A 43 37.80 39.62 18.78
CA THR A 43 37.15 38.43 19.38
C THR A 43 37.46 37.12 18.67
N LEU A 44 38.12 37.15 17.51
CA LEU A 44 38.44 35.91 16.77
C LEU A 44 39.60 35.13 17.43
N PRO A 45 39.50 33.79 17.56
CA PRO A 45 40.56 32.96 18.11
C PRO A 45 41.76 32.94 17.16
N GLN A 46 42.93 33.32 17.66
CA GLN A 46 44.18 33.40 16.90
C GLN A 46 44.97 32.09 16.94
N LEU A 47 44.78 31.28 17.97
CA LEU A 47 45.42 29.97 18.14
C LEU A 47 44.38 28.93 18.54
N CYS A 48 44.54 27.68 18.10
CA CYS A 48 43.72 26.55 18.53
C CYS A 48 44.60 25.54 19.28
N VAL A 49 44.16 25.10 20.45
CA VAL A 49 44.81 24.11 21.31
C VAL A 49 43.81 23.02 21.64
N ARG A 50 44.27 21.77 21.68
CA ARG A 50 43.43 20.62 22.02
C ARG A 50 43.66 20.20 23.46
N ASN A 51 42.59 19.78 24.11
CA ASN A 51 42.71 19.03 25.36
C ASN A 51 43.32 17.66 25.06
N THR A 52 44.47 17.35 25.65
CA THR A 52 45.17 16.06 25.46
C THR A 52 44.86 15.05 26.57
N ALA A 53 43.93 15.38 27.47
CA ALA A 53 43.52 14.49 28.55
C ALA A 53 42.80 13.25 28.01
N LYS A 54 43.13 12.06 28.55
CA LYS A 54 42.50 10.78 28.15
C LYS A 54 41.20 10.48 28.87
N VAL A 55 40.94 11.16 30.00
CA VAL A 55 39.77 10.93 30.86
C VAL A 55 38.82 12.11 30.70
N PRO A 56 37.52 11.88 30.41
CA PRO A 56 36.55 12.96 30.27
C PRO A 56 36.45 13.74 31.59
N GLY A 57 36.65 15.05 31.51
CA GLY A 57 36.57 15.95 32.66
C GLY A 57 37.91 16.33 33.28
N GLN A 58 39.03 15.82 32.77
CA GLN A 58 40.37 16.34 33.03
C GLN A 58 40.78 17.32 31.93
N LEU A 59 41.60 18.31 32.30
CA LEU A 59 42.17 19.25 31.35
C LEU A 59 43.70 19.08 31.33
N ASP A 60 44.25 18.79 30.18
CA ASP A 60 45.69 18.80 29.93
C ASP A 60 45.93 19.59 28.64
N ILE A 61 46.41 20.82 28.78
CA ILE A 61 46.60 21.74 27.66
C ILE A 61 48.02 22.27 27.60
N LEU A 62 48.54 22.42 26.39
CA LEU A 62 49.84 23.03 26.11
C LEU A 62 49.62 24.44 25.58
N LEU A 63 49.93 25.43 26.42
CA LEU A 63 49.73 26.84 26.10
C LEU A 63 51.06 27.53 25.78
N PRO A 64 51.17 28.25 24.64
CA PRO A 64 52.27 29.17 24.40
C PRO A 64 52.04 30.47 25.19
N LEU A 65 52.87 30.72 26.20
CA LEU A 65 52.77 31.92 27.04
C LEU A 65 53.72 33.01 26.52
N PRO A 66 53.30 34.29 26.47
CA PRO A 66 54.09 35.37 25.88
C PRO A 66 55.39 35.69 26.66
N GLY A 67 55.43 35.42 27.96
CA GLY A 67 56.61 35.67 28.81
C GLY A 67 57.65 34.54 28.84
N LEU A 68 57.35 33.36 28.30
CA LEU A 68 58.20 32.16 28.39
C LEU A 68 58.53 31.60 27.01
N LYS A 69 59.77 31.15 26.82
CA LYS A 69 60.18 30.44 25.60
C LYS A 69 59.77 28.96 25.71
N GLY A 70 58.68 28.58 25.08
CA GLY A 70 58.22 27.19 24.98
C GLY A 70 56.70 27.01 25.20
N LEU A 71 56.25 25.76 25.14
CA LEU A 71 54.88 25.38 25.48
C LEU A 71 54.83 25.01 26.96
N THR A 72 53.94 25.63 27.72
CA THR A 72 53.73 25.30 29.15
C THR A 72 52.56 24.34 29.26
N ARG A 73 52.77 23.21 29.94
CA ARG A 73 51.73 22.21 30.18
C ARG A 73 50.94 22.53 31.43
N PHE A 74 49.63 22.61 31.29
CA PHE A 74 48.69 22.78 32.39
C PHE A 74 47.82 21.52 32.48
N GLY A 75 48.14 20.67 33.45
CA GLY A 75 47.41 19.46 33.76
C GLY A 75 46.60 19.60 35.05
N PHE A 76 45.29 19.44 34.97
CA PHE A 76 44.38 19.40 36.12
C PHE A 76 43.77 18.00 36.20
N GLU A 77 44.33 17.19 37.10
CA GLU A 77 43.89 15.80 37.30
C GLU A 77 42.67 15.69 38.23
N TYR A 78 42.38 16.73 39.03
CA TYR A 78 41.32 16.75 40.03
C TYR A 78 39.97 17.20 39.45
N SER A 79 38.93 16.37 39.63
CA SER A 79 37.55 16.68 39.21
C SER A 79 36.90 17.87 39.95
N GLN A 80 37.54 18.37 41.01
CA GLN A 80 37.08 19.53 41.80
C GLN A 80 37.71 20.85 41.35
N ALA A 81 38.64 20.85 40.38
CA ALA A 81 39.26 22.07 39.90
C ALA A 81 38.23 23.00 39.25
N SER A 82 38.32 24.28 39.58
CA SER A 82 37.46 25.34 39.08
C SER A 82 38.16 26.16 37.99
N VAL A 83 37.38 26.93 37.24
CA VAL A 83 37.92 27.91 36.28
C VAL A 83 38.82 28.94 36.96
N GLN A 84 38.58 29.24 38.24
CA GLN A 84 39.47 30.08 39.05
C GLN A 84 40.88 29.49 39.17
N ASP A 85 40.98 28.21 39.49
CA ASP A 85 42.27 27.53 39.67
C ASP A 85 43.08 27.51 38.36
N LEU A 86 42.39 27.37 37.21
CA LEU A 86 43.00 27.50 35.89
C LEU A 86 43.54 28.92 35.65
N ILE A 87 42.75 29.95 35.95
CA ILE A 87 43.17 31.35 35.77
C ILE A 87 44.35 31.69 36.68
N GLU A 88 44.32 31.21 37.93
CA GLU A 88 45.40 31.41 38.90
C GLU A 88 46.68 30.67 38.50
N ALA A 89 46.58 29.42 38.04
CA ALA A 89 47.72 28.66 37.54
C ALA A 89 48.39 29.34 36.34
N VAL A 90 47.58 29.83 35.38
CA VAL A 90 48.10 30.55 34.20
C VAL A 90 48.75 31.87 34.60
N ARG A 91 48.16 32.61 35.55
CA ARG A 91 48.71 33.88 36.05
C ARG A 91 49.98 33.68 36.89
N HIS A 92 50.07 32.59 37.63
CA HIS A 92 51.27 32.22 38.38
C HIS A 92 52.39 31.77 37.43
N ALA A 93 52.06 31.08 36.35
CA ALA A 93 53.04 30.64 35.35
C ALA A 93 53.65 31.81 34.55
N ASP A 94 52.89 32.87 34.29
CA ASP A 94 53.38 34.03 33.54
C ASP A 94 52.95 35.36 34.18
N THR A 95 53.89 36.03 34.85
CA THR A 95 53.69 37.33 35.49
C THR A 95 53.51 38.49 34.49
N SER A 96 53.74 38.26 33.18
CA SER A 96 53.54 39.26 32.13
C SER A 96 52.07 39.41 31.70
N LEU A 97 51.21 38.47 32.10
CA LEU A 97 49.79 38.48 31.77
C LEU A 97 49.02 39.47 32.67
N ARG A 98 48.43 40.49 32.04
CA ARG A 98 47.58 41.49 32.73
C ARG A 98 46.11 41.07 32.73
N VAL A 99 45.66 40.36 31.69
CA VAL A 99 44.29 39.90 31.52
C VAL A 99 44.30 38.41 31.17
N VAL A 100 43.68 37.59 32.02
CA VAL A 100 43.42 36.17 31.77
C VAL A 100 41.94 35.93 32.03
N GLU A 101 41.20 35.61 30.97
CA GLU A 101 39.76 35.36 31.06
C GLU A 101 39.36 34.14 30.25
N VAL A 102 38.41 33.37 30.78
CA VAL A 102 37.79 32.26 30.08
C VAL A 102 36.44 32.72 29.57
N ALA A 103 36.20 32.60 28.27
CA ALA A 103 34.96 33.00 27.62
C ALA A 103 34.43 31.86 26.74
N THR A 104 33.11 31.81 26.55
CA THR A 104 32.47 30.94 25.56
C THR A 104 32.71 31.49 24.15
N LEU A 105 32.43 30.70 23.10
CA LEU A 105 32.54 31.11 21.70
C LEU A 105 31.80 32.42 21.37
N ASP A 106 30.72 32.70 22.10
CA ASP A 106 29.90 33.90 21.94
C ASP A 106 30.47 35.14 22.67
N GLY A 107 31.67 35.04 23.25
CA GLY A 107 32.33 36.12 23.99
C GLY A 107 31.81 36.32 25.41
N THR A 108 30.90 35.48 25.89
CA THR A 108 30.36 35.51 27.26
C THR A 108 31.40 34.99 28.26
N LYS A 109 31.69 35.76 29.31
CA LYS A 109 32.67 35.35 30.34
C LYS A 109 32.11 34.19 31.16
N VAL A 110 32.89 33.12 31.30
CA VAL A 110 32.55 31.97 32.14
C VAL A 110 32.80 32.32 33.60
N ALA A 111 31.87 31.98 34.49
CA ALA A 111 32.01 32.25 35.91
C ALA A 111 33.18 31.45 36.53
N ARG A 112 33.91 32.09 37.45
CA ARG A 112 35.10 31.51 38.10
C ARG A 112 34.82 30.23 38.89
N THR A 113 33.61 30.07 39.38
CA THR A 113 33.14 28.92 40.17
C THR A 113 32.75 27.71 39.31
N VAL A 114 32.76 27.84 37.98
CA VAL A 114 32.43 26.74 37.08
C VAL A 114 33.49 25.65 37.20
N ARG A 115 33.05 24.40 37.24
CA ARG A 115 33.96 23.24 37.30
C ARG A 115 34.61 23.00 35.95
N LEU A 116 35.88 22.63 35.98
CA LEU A 116 36.65 22.39 34.77
C LEU A 116 36.09 21.23 33.94
N GLY A 117 35.55 20.19 34.59
CA GLY A 117 34.91 19.09 33.87
C GLY A 117 33.61 19.47 33.13
N ALA A 118 32.91 20.53 33.55
CA ALA A 118 31.79 21.08 32.78
C ALA A 118 32.31 21.91 31.60
N LEU A 119 33.41 22.63 31.78
CA LEU A 119 34.05 23.43 30.76
C LEU A 119 34.67 22.58 29.64
N THR A 120 35.34 21.46 29.94
CA THR A 120 35.94 20.57 28.93
C THR A 120 34.91 19.84 28.07
N SER A 121 33.64 19.85 28.49
CA SER A 121 32.52 19.27 27.73
C SER A 121 32.00 20.19 26.61
N MET A 122 32.47 21.44 26.57
CA MET A 122 32.15 22.47 25.59
C MET A 122 33.44 23.08 25.03
N THR A 123 33.36 23.69 23.85
CA THR A 123 34.47 24.48 23.30
C THR A 123 34.49 25.86 23.94
N PHE A 124 35.68 26.32 24.35
CA PHE A 124 35.81 27.61 25.04
C PHE A 124 37.07 28.35 24.58
N CYS A 125 37.06 29.67 24.75
CA CYS A 125 38.15 30.57 24.40
C CYS A 125 38.87 31.09 25.66
N LEU A 126 40.19 30.93 25.69
CA LEU A 126 41.08 31.50 26.69
C LEU A 126 41.66 32.82 26.15
N ARG A 127 41.31 33.94 26.76
CA ARG A 127 41.83 35.27 26.37
C ARG A 127 43.03 35.64 27.24
N LEU A 128 44.21 35.65 26.62
CA LEU A 128 45.50 36.01 27.20
C LEU A 128 45.94 37.36 26.63
N ASN A 129 45.75 38.46 27.38
CA ASN A 129 46.03 39.82 26.92
C ASN A 129 45.36 40.16 25.56
N HIS A 130 46.11 40.07 24.46
CA HIS A 130 45.67 40.35 23.08
C HIS A 130 45.51 39.09 22.22
N VAL A 131 45.71 37.90 22.81
CA VAL A 131 45.67 36.60 22.13
C VAL A 131 44.48 35.80 22.63
N ASN A 132 43.62 35.38 21.72
CA ASN A 132 42.50 34.48 22.00
C ASN A 132 42.89 33.06 21.58
N VAL A 133 42.92 32.12 22.51
CA VAL A 133 43.20 30.70 22.26
C VAL A 133 41.92 29.90 22.35
N LEU A 134 41.50 29.25 21.26
CA LEU A 134 40.37 28.32 21.26
C LEU A 134 40.82 26.96 21.82
N VAL A 135 40.09 26.41 22.77
CA VAL A 135 40.30 25.07 23.30
C VAL A 135 39.18 24.15 22.80
N GLU A 136 39.55 23.16 22.00
CA GLU A 136 38.62 22.13 21.48
C GLU A 136 38.31 21.08 22.55
N SER A 137 37.02 20.69 22.67
CA SER A 137 36.53 19.74 23.69
C SER A 137 36.76 18.28 23.30
N ASP A 138 36.83 17.39 24.30
CA ASP A 138 37.00 15.93 24.11
C ASP A 138 35.88 15.27 23.29
N LYS A 139 34.65 15.82 23.31
CA LYS A 139 33.49 15.28 22.58
C LYS A 139 33.69 15.20 21.07
N ALA A 140 34.39 16.16 20.48
CA ALA A 140 34.69 16.14 19.05
C ALA A 140 35.55 14.92 18.66
N THR A 141 36.43 14.47 19.57
CA THR A 141 37.28 13.29 19.32
C THR A 141 36.48 11.99 19.38
N THR A 142 35.49 11.90 20.28
CA THR A 142 34.62 10.72 20.35
C THR A 142 33.64 10.66 19.18
N ASP A 143 33.14 11.80 18.71
CA ASP A 143 32.22 11.83 17.58
C ASP A 143 32.94 11.52 16.26
N ASP A 144 34.14 12.06 16.05
CA ASP A 144 34.98 11.73 14.88
C ASP A 144 35.39 10.24 14.86
N ALA A 145 35.74 9.68 16.02
CA ALA A 145 36.06 8.25 16.12
C ALA A 145 34.86 7.35 15.82
N ARG A 146 33.67 7.70 16.32
CA ARG A 146 32.43 6.95 16.08
C ARG A 146 31.98 7.04 14.63
N LEU A 147 32.09 8.21 14.00
CA LEU A 147 31.78 8.39 12.58
C LEU A 147 32.70 7.54 11.69
N ASN A 148 34.00 7.47 12.02
CA ASN A 148 34.94 6.63 11.28
C ASN A 148 34.63 5.13 11.42
N GLU A 149 34.16 4.68 12.59
CA GLU A 149 33.72 3.29 12.80
C GLU A 149 32.43 2.98 12.01
N GLU A 150 31.47 3.90 11.99
CA GLU A 150 30.23 3.76 11.21
C GLU A 150 30.52 3.73 9.70
N ASP A 151 31.44 4.58 9.22
CA ASP A 151 31.85 4.62 7.81
C ASP A 151 32.57 3.33 7.39
N ALA A 152 33.42 2.78 8.26
CA ALA A 152 34.08 1.49 8.03
C ALA A 152 33.07 0.34 8.01
N ALA A 153 32.10 0.34 8.92
CA ALA A 153 31.03 -0.64 8.97
C ALA A 153 30.12 -0.56 7.72
N PHE A 154 29.77 0.65 7.28
CA PHE A 154 29.01 0.87 6.05
C PHE A 154 29.75 0.35 4.81
N ALA A 155 31.06 0.61 4.71
CA ALA A 155 31.89 0.11 3.63
C ALA A 155 31.93 -1.43 3.59
N SER A 156 31.99 -2.07 4.76
CA SER A 156 31.94 -3.53 4.90
C SER A 156 30.61 -4.12 4.43
N VAL A 157 29.48 -3.54 4.86
CA VAL A 157 28.13 -3.96 4.43
C VAL A 157 27.98 -3.79 2.92
N LYS A 158 28.40 -2.64 2.38
CA LYS A 158 28.36 -2.39 0.94
C LYS A 158 29.18 -3.41 0.15
N ALA A 159 30.39 -3.73 0.60
CA ALA A 159 31.25 -4.74 -0.05
C ALA A 159 30.63 -6.15 0.01
N ALA A 160 29.97 -6.51 1.12
CA ALA A 160 29.24 -7.77 1.24
C ALA A 160 28.09 -7.86 0.22
N MET A 161 27.33 -6.77 0.05
CA MET A 161 26.23 -6.68 -0.91
C MET A 161 26.70 -6.72 -2.37
N GLU A 162 27.84 -6.10 -2.69
CA GLU A 162 28.44 -6.16 -4.03
C GLU A 162 28.96 -7.58 -4.37
N LYS A 163 29.42 -8.33 -3.36
CA LYS A 163 29.89 -9.71 -3.52
C LYS A 163 28.73 -10.71 -3.68
N ASP A 164 27.54 -10.37 -3.20
CA ASP A 164 26.39 -11.26 -3.26
C ASP A 164 25.88 -11.44 -4.70
N ARG A 165 25.76 -12.69 -5.12
CA ARG A 165 25.25 -13.06 -6.46
C ARG A 165 23.72 -13.08 -6.54
N ARG A 166 23.04 -13.13 -5.39
CA ARG A 166 21.58 -13.16 -5.32
C ARG A 166 21.00 -11.84 -5.84
N LEU A 167 19.84 -11.91 -6.48
CA LEU A 167 19.13 -10.73 -6.99
C LEU A 167 18.18 -10.14 -5.92
N LEU A 168 17.69 -11.00 -5.02
CA LEU A 168 16.78 -10.69 -3.92
C LEU A 168 17.44 -11.12 -2.62
N LEU A 169 17.51 -10.21 -1.65
CA LEU A 169 17.96 -10.45 -0.29
C LEU A 169 16.78 -10.20 0.66
N PRO A 170 16.36 -11.17 1.49
CA PRO A 170 15.33 -10.91 2.48
C PRO A 170 15.72 -9.79 3.45
N LEU A 171 14.77 -8.91 3.78
CA LEU A 171 14.95 -7.79 4.72
C LEU A 171 15.56 -8.23 6.08
N PRO A 172 15.15 -9.37 6.68
CA PRO A 172 15.74 -9.82 7.94
C PRO A 172 17.22 -10.22 7.81
N GLU A 173 17.63 -10.71 6.63
CA GLU A 173 19.01 -11.10 6.35
C GLU A 173 19.89 -9.86 6.20
N TYR A 174 19.37 -8.78 5.58
CA TYR A 174 20.02 -7.47 5.54
C TYR A 174 20.30 -6.91 6.94
N TYR A 175 19.31 -6.91 7.83
CA TYR A 175 19.52 -6.43 9.20
C TYR A 175 20.54 -7.27 9.99
N ARG A 176 20.64 -8.58 9.72
CA ARG A 176 21.68 -9.43 10.30
C ARG A 176 23.07 -9.07 9.78
N LEU A 177 23.21 -8.77 8.49
CA LEU A 177 24.47 -8.28 7.90
C LEU A 177 24.92 -6.97 8.55
N CYS A 178 24.00 -6.02 8.73
CA CYS A 178 24.31 -4.76 9.42
C CYS A 178 24.69 -4.98 10.89
N HIS A 179 24.01 -5.88 11.59
CA HIS A 179 24.34 -6.21 12.98
C HIS A 179 25.73 -6.85 13.12
N ASN A 180 26.09 -7.75 12.20
CA ASN A 180 27.41 -8.38 12.17
C ASN A 180 28.54 -7.38 11.88
N ALA A 181 28.25 -6.27 11.21
CA ALA A 181 29.18 -5.17 10.97
C ALA A 181 29.25 -4.16 12.13
N GLY A 182 28.50 -4.37 13.22
CA GLY A 182 28.48 -3.50 14.40
C GLY A 182 27.42 -2.38 14.37
N ALA A 183 26.48 -2.41 13.42
CA ALA A 183 25.46 -1.36 13.29
C ALA A 183 24.14 -1.70 14.01
N GLU A 184 23.55 -0.69 14.63
CA GLU A 184 22.20 -0.78 15.22
C GLU A 184 21.11 -0.69 14.13
N LYS A 185 19.91 -1.23 14.40
CA LYS A 185 18.78 -1.24 13.44
C LYS A 185 18.41 0.16 12.91
N VAL A 186 18.52 1.19 13.74
CA VAL A 186 18.22 2.59 13.35
C VAL A 186 19.24 3.11 12.34
N VAL A 187 20.52 2.77 12.52
CA VAL A 187 21.60 3.12 11.59
C VAL A 187 21.46 2.33 10.30
N ALA A 188 21.14 1.04 10.38
CA ALA A 188 20.88 0.18 9.22
C ALA A 188 19.73 0.70 8.35
N ALA A 189 18.65 1.22 8.95
CA ALA A 189 17.55 1.83 8.21
C ALA A 189 17.98 3.11 7.46
N LYS A 190 18.83 3.94 8.06
CA LYS A 190 19.41 5.11 7.39
C LYS A 190 20.31 4.69 6.22
N TRP A 191 21.15 3.67 6.42
CA TRP A 191 21.99 3.13 5.36
C TRP A 191 21.19 2.54 4.21
N LEU A 192 20.08 1.87 4.50
CA LEU A 192 19.14 1.38 3.50
C LEU A 192 18.57 2.53 2.64
N GLN A 193 18.13 3.62 3.29
CA GLN A 193 17.68 4.82 2.59
C GLN A 193 18.78 5.45 1.72
N GLU A 194 20.03 5.50 2.21
CA GLU A 194 21.17 6.02 1.45
C GLU A 194 21.53 5.13 0.25
N LEU A 195 21.45 3.81 0.39
CA LEU A 195 21.65 2.87 -0.71
C LEU A 195 20.55 2.98 -1.77
N GLN A 196 19.31 3.21 -1.34
CA GLN A 196 18.17 3.44 -2.22
C GLN A 196 18.29 4.79 -2.95
N ARG A 197 18.69 5.86 -2.25
CA ARG A 197 18.94 7.17 -2.86
C ARG A 197 20.00 7.13 -3.96
N ARG A 198 20.98 6.23 -3.83
CA ARG A 198 22.05 6.01 -4.84
C ARG A 198 21.67 4.99 -5.92
N ASN A 199 20.42 4.50 -5.94
CA ASN A 199 19.90 3.50 -6.87
C ASN A 199 20.70 2.19 -6.93
N LEU A 200 21.42 1.86 -5.84
CA LEU A 200 22.13 0.59 -5.72
C LEU A 200 21.17 -0.55 -5.35
N VAL A 201 20.17 -0.22 -4.53
CA VAL A 201 19.24 -1.18 -3.95
C VAL A 201 17.83 -0.63 -4.05
N VAL A 202 16.85 -1.48 -4.32
CA VAL A 202 15.44 -1.12 -4.29
C VAL A 202 14.73 -1.95 -3.24
N HIS A 203 14.08 -1.27 -2.31
CA HIS A 203 13.22 -1.84 -1.30
C HIS A 203 11.84 -1.18 -1.43
N PHE A 204 10.78 -1.98 -1.23
CA PHE A 204 9.41 -1.52 -1.38
C PHE A 204 8.70 -1.48 -0.02
N ASP A 205 9.06 -0.51 0.81
CA ASP A 205 8.53 -0.28 2.17
C ASP A 205 7.00 -0.11 2.20
N ARG A 206 6.41 0.35 1.09
CA ARG A 206 4.98 0.64 0.97
C ARG A 206 4.22 -0.34 0.09
N SER A 207 4.88 -1.41 -0.39
CA SER A 207 4.18 -2.39 -1.21
C SER A 207 3.15 -3.15 -0.37
N ARG A 208 1.97 -3.42 -0.96
CA ARG A 208 0.93 -4.26 -0.32
C ARG A 208 1.29 -5.75 -0.32
N HIS A 209 2.40 -6.11 -0.97
CA HIS A 209 2.80 -7.49 -1.15
C HIS A 209 3.81 -7.87 -0.06
N PRO A 210 3.49 -8.83 0.83
CA PRO A 210 4.41 -9.25 1.88
C PRO A 210 5.69 -9.88 1.32
N GLN A 211 5.65 -10.40 0.09
CA GLN A 211 6.83 -10.95 -0.59
C GLN A 211 7.78 -9.87 -1.10
N LEU A 212 7.28 -8.68 -1.48
CA LEU A 212 8.08 -7.56 -1.95
C LEU A 212 8.52 -6.64 -0.81
N GLU A 213 7.68 -6.48 0.21
CA GLU A 213 8.01 -5.79 1.46
C GLU A 213 9.20 -6.47 2.15
N ASN A 214 9.25 -7.80 2.13
CA ASN A 214 10.33 -8.55 2.73
C ASN A 214 11.54 -8.74 1.81
N ALA A 215 11.52 -8.20 0.58
CA ALA A 215 12.57 -8.43 -0.41
C ALA A 215 13.34 -7.15 -0.76
N LEU A 216 14.66 -7.26 -0.70
CA LEU A 216 15.62 -6.23 -1.05
C LEU A 216 16.24 -6.58 -2.41
N ILE A 217 16.02 -5.75 -3.43
CA ILE A 217 16.56 -5.96 -4.78
C ILE A 217 17.95 -5.31 -4.86
N LEU A 218 18.99 -6.11 -5.00
CA LEU A 218 20.40 -5.65 -4.99
C LEU A 218 20.88 -5.06 -6.32
N ARG A 219 20.21 -5.36 -7.43
CA ARG A 219 20.64 -4.94 -8.78
C ARG A 219 19.44 -4.52 -9.63
N PRO A 220 18.83 -3.35 -9.38
CA PRO A 220 17.56 -2.97 -10.00
C PRO A 220 17.58 -2.89 -11.53
N TYR A 221 18.74 -2.59 -12.14
CA TYR A 221 18.90 -2.47 -13.59
C TYR A 221 19.21 -3.80 -14.30
N SER A 222 19.31 -4.91 -13.58
CA SER A 222 19.51 -6.20 -14.23
C SER A 222 18.22 -6.62 -14.93
N LEU A 223 18.33 -7.16 -16.14
CA LEU A 223 17.18 -7.74 -16.83
C LEU A 223 16.52 -8.84 -15.99
N GLU A 224 17.34 -9.65 -15.32
CA GLU A 224 16.87 -10.75 -14.47
C GLU A 224 16.07 -10.28 -13.25
N SER A 225 16.47 -9.17 -12.61
CA SER A 225 15.72 -8.62 -11.48
C SER A 225 14.38 -8.03 -11.92
N LEU A 226 14.35 -7.35 -13.06
CA LEU A 226 13.11 -6.83 -13.64
C LEU A 226 12.16 -7.95 -14.06
N LEU A 227 12.69 -9.03 -14.65
CA LEU A 227 11.89 -10.21 -14.99
C LEU A 227 11.39 -10.92 -13.73
N THR A 228 12.21 -11.03 -12.69
CA THR A 228 11.79 -11.65 -11.42
C THR A 228 10.70 -10.82 -10.74
N LEU A 229 10.84 -9.50 -10.72
CA LEU A 229 9.83 -8.56 -10.22
C LEU A 229 8.54 -8.62 -11.05
N LYS A 230 8.67 -8.67 -12.38
CA LYS A 230 7.53 -8.81 -13.28
C LYS A 230 6.82 -10.13 -13.03
N ASN A 231 7.54 -11.23 -12.89
CA ASN A 231 6.96 -12.55 -12.62
C ASN A 231 6.25 -12.60 -11.26
N SER A 232 6.78 -11.94 -10.23
CA SER A 232 6.10 -11.88 -8.93
C SER A 232 4.80 -11.06 -9.00
N LEU A 233 4.79 -9.94 -9.73
CA LEU A 233 3.57 -9.16 -10.02
C LEU A 233 2.57 -9.91 -10.92
N ASP A 234 3.07 -10.61 -11.93
CA ASP A 234 2.27 -11.38 -12.89
C ASP A 234 1.63 -12.61 -12.21
N SER A 235 2.21 -13.13 -11.13
CA SER A 235 1.63 -14.26 -10.38
C SER A 235 0.27 -13.94 -9.77
N GLU A 236 0.07 -12.72 -9.26
CA GLU A 236 -1.21 -12.25 -8.73
C GLU A 236 -2.24 -12.04 -9.84
N MET A 237 -1.81 -11.41 -10.94
CA MET A 237 -2.66 -11.26 -12.14
C MET A 237 -3.08 -12.62 -12.69
N TYR A 238 -2.16 -13.58 -12.71
CA TYR A 238 -2.42 -14.96 -13.11
C TYR A 238 -3.47 -15.62 -12.20
N ASN A 239 -3.33 -15.48 -10.88
CA ASN A 239 -4.29 -16.02 -9.91
C ASN A 239 -5.69 -15.43 -10.10
N ILE A 240 -5.80 -14.10 -10.21
CA ILE A 240 -7.08 -13.40 -10.43
C ILE A 240 -7.74 -13.88 -11.73
N LYS A 241 -6.97 -13.93 -12.82
CA LYS A 241 -7.46 -14.38 -14.13
C LYS A 241 -7.86 -15.86 -14.12
N HIS A 242 -7.12 -16.69 -13.40
CA HIS A 242 -7.45 -18.10 -13.23
C HIS A 242 -8.76 -18.27 -12.44
N HIS A 243 -8.94 -17.56 -11.34
CA HIS A 243 -10.18 -17.58 -10.56
C HIS A 243 -11.38 -17.10 -11.38
N ARG A 244 -11.23 -16.04 -12.18
CA ARG A 244 -12.30 -15.57 -13.07
C ARG A 244 -12.67 -16.63 -14.10
N ARG A 245 -11.69 -17.22 -14.77
CA ARG A 245 -11.91 -18.30 -15.76
C ARG A 245 -12.57 -19.52 -15.14
N ALA A 246 -12.26 -19.85 -13.88
CA ALA A 246 -12.93 -20.94 -13.17
C ALA A 246 -14.42 -20.63 -12.97
N LYS A 247 -14.76 -19.41 -12.51
CA LYS A 247 -16.16 -18.97 -12.36
C LYS A 247 -16.90 -18.89 -13.69
N GLU A 248 -16.26 -18.41 -14.76
CA GLU A 248 -16.83 -18.38 -16.11
C GLU A 248 -17.22 -19.78 -16.61
N ARG A 249 -16.39 -20.80 -16.33
CA ARG A 249 -16.70 -22.20 -16.67
C ARG A 249 -17.87 -22.74 -15.85
N GLU A 250 -17.91 -22.41 -14.57
CA GLU A 250 -19.02 -22.78 -13.69
C GLU A 250 -20.34 -22.17 -14.19
N VAL A 251 -20.35 -20.87 -14.51
CA VAL A 251 -21.52 -20.20 -15.11
C VAL A 251 -21.93 -20.87 -16.42
N ALA A 252 -20.98 -21.23 -17.30
CA ALA A 252 -21.31 -21.91 -18.54
C ALA A 252 -21.97 -23.29 -18.30
N ALA A 253 -21.53 -24.03 -17.29
CA ALA A 253 -22.13 -25.32 -16.92
C ALA A 253 -23.50 -25.18 -16.22
N LEU A 254 -23.70 -24.10 -15.45
CA LEU A 254 -25.01 -23.82 -14.85
C LEU A 254 -26.01 -23.34 -15.91
N MET A 255 -25.58 -22.56 -16.90
CA MET A 255 -26.43 -22.10 -18.00
C MET A 255 -26.99 -23.26 -18.84
N THR A 256 -26.19 -24.30 -19.10
CA THR A 256 -26.69 -25.48 -19.81
C THR A 256 -27.72 -26.25 -18.99
N SER A 257 -27.51 -26.34 -17.67
CA SER A 257 -28.45 -26.99 -16.74
C SER A 257 -29.75 -26.19 -16.61
N LEU A 258 -29.67 -24.85 -16.55
CA LEU A 258 -30.80 -23.94 -16.53
C LEU A 258 -31.62 -24.07 -17.81
N ALA A 259 -30.98 -24.10 -18.98
CA ALA A 259 -31.68 -24.26 -20.25
C ALA A 259 -32.46 -25.59 -20.32
N GLN A 260 -31.94 -26.67 -19.73
CA GLN A 260 -32.65 -27.95 -19.64
C GLN A 260 -33.86 -27.87 -18.70
N LEU A 261 -33.72 -27.22 -17.54
CA LEU A 261 -34.83 -27.02 -16.61
C LEU A 261 -35.93 -26.12 -17.20
N GLU A 262 -35.56 -25.02 -17.88
CA GLU A 262 -36.52 -24.13 -18.56
C GLU A 262 -37.27 -24.86 -19.70
N GLN A 263 -36.60 -25.77 -20.42
CA GLN A 263 -37.27 -26.62 -21.41
C GLN A 263 -38.31 -27.52 -20.75
N ILE A 264 -38.00 -28.11 -19.59
CA ILE A 264 -38.95 -28.93 -18.84
C ILE A 264 -40.13 -28.08 -18.34
N GLU A 265 -39.87 -26.88 -17.83
CA GLU A 265 -40.89 -25.95 -17.36
C GLU A 265 -41.86 -25.56 -18.48
N THR A 266 -41.31 -25.13 -19.62
CA THR A 266 -42.11 -24.75 -20.80
C THR A 266 -42.94 -25.92 -21.32
N ASP A 267 -42.36 -27.12 -21.37
CA ASP A 267 -43.08 -28.34 -21.71
C ASP A 267 -44.23 -28.65 -20.75
N VAL A 268 -44.01 -28.51 -19.44
CA VAL A 268 -45.05 -28.69 -18.41
C VAL A 268 -46.19 -27.72 -18.65
N HIS A 269 -45.89 -26.44 -18.88
CA HIS A 269 -46.90 -25.43 -19.13
C HIS A 269 -47.67 -25.66 -20.43
N VAL A 270 -46.99 -26.06 -21.51
CA VAL A 270 -47.65 -26.40 -22.78
C VAL A 270 -48.54 -27.62 -22.61
N ALA A 271 -48.06 -28.67 -21.94
CA ALA A 271 -48.85 -29.87 -21.67
C ALA A 271 -50.04 -29.59 -20.76
N ALA A 272 -49.87 -28.73 -19.75
CA ALA A 272 -50.95 -28.34 -18.83
C ALA A 272 -52.06 -27.54 -19.52
N ARG A 273 -51.81 -26.87 -20.65
CA ARG A 273 -52.85 -26.15 -21.42
C ARG A 273 -53.71 -27.07 -22.30
N ARG A 274 -53.20 -28.24 -22.72
CA ARG A 274 -53.91 -29.12 -23.68
C ARG A 274 -55.22 -29.67 -23.11
N LEU A 275 -55.20 -30.16 -21.87
CA LEU A 275 -56.41 -30.77 -21.27
C LEU A 275 -57.52 -29.75 -20.97
N PRO A 276 -57.27 -28.58 -20.34
CA PRO A 276 -58.30 -27.57 -20.16
C PRO A 276 -58.88 -27.09 -21.49
N ASN A 277 -58.07 -26.98 -22.54
CA ASN A 277 -58.56 -26.61 -23.86
C ASN A 277 -59.45 -27.71 -24.49
N ALA A 278 -59.06 -28.98 -24.37
CA ALA A 278 -59.92 -30.08 -24.79
C ALA A 278 -61.24 -30.13 -24.00
N GLN A 279 -61.19 -29.91 -22.69
CA GLN A 279 -62.38 -29.83 -21.83
C GLN A 279 -63.30 -28.67 -22.23
N LYS A 280 -62.76 -27.51 -22.61
CA LYS A 280 -63.56 -26.39 -23.14
C LYS A 280 -64.31 -26.78 -24.41
N TRP A 281 -63.63 -27.45 -25.35
CA TRP A 281 -64.27 -27.93 -26.58
C TRP A 281 -65.33 -28.99 -26.32
N VAL A 282 -65.07 -29.94 -25.42
CA VAL A 282 -66.06 -30.95 -25.01
C VAL A 282 -67.26 -30.29 -24.34
N ALA A 283 -67.04 -29.33 -23.44
CA ALA A 283 -68.11 -28.59 -22.79
C ALA A 283 -68.93 -27.78 -23.80
N LEU A 284 -68.27 -27.13 -24.77
CA LEU A 284 -68.94 -26.39 -25.83
C LEU A 284 -69.80 -27.31 -26.71
N THR A 285 -69.25 -28.43 -27.18
CA THR A 285 -69.98 -29.41 -27.99
C THR A 285 -71.15 -30.02 -27.22
N GLY A 286 -70.94 -30.35 -25.95
CA GLY A 286 -72.00 -30.87 -25.07
C GLY A 286 -73.11 -29.86 -24.85
N LEU A 287 -72.77 -28.58 -24.65
CA LEU A 287 -73.73 -27.50 -24.47
C LEU A 287 -74.54 -27.26 -25.77
N THR A 288 -73.88 -27.24 -26.93
CA THR A 288 -74.54 -27.12 -28.23
C THR A 288 -75.49 -28.30 -28.49
N GLY A 289 -75.06 -29.53 -28.19
CA GLY A 289 -75.91 -30.71 -28.31
C GLY A 289 -77.12 -30.65 -27.39
N PHE A 290 -76.91 -30.26 -26.12
CA PHE A 290 -77.98 -30.08 -25.14
C PHE A 290 -79.04 -29.06 -25.59
N TYR A 291 -78.62 -27.88 -26.03
CA TYR A 291 -79.55 -26.87 -26.55
C TYR A 291 -80.23 -27.33 -27.84
N GLY A 292 -79.53 -28.05 -28.71
CA GLY A 292 -80.12 -28.67 -29.91
C GLY A 292 -81.20 -29.70 -29.57
N THR A 293 -80.98 -30.53 -28.55
CA THR A 293 -82.00 -31.48 -28.06
C THR A 293 -83.21 -30.74 -27.48
N LEU A 294 -82.99 -29.69 -26.67
CA LEU A 294 -84.10 -28.87 -26.16
C LEU A 294 -84.89 -28.23 -27.30
N MET A 295 -84.22 -27.70 -28.32
CA MET A 295 -84.84 -27.10 -29.50
C MET A 295 -85.72 -28.11 -30.25
N TYR A 296 -85.20 -29.31 -30.50
CA TYR A 296 -85.96 -30.41 -31.10
C TYR A 296 -87.17 -30.82 -30.25
N CYS A 297 -87.00 -30.93 -28.93
CA CYS A 297 -88.09 -31.23 -28.01
C CYS A 297 -89.19 -30.17 -28.03
N VAL A 298 -88.86 -28.88 -28.14
CA VAL A 298 -89.83 -27.77 -28.13
C VAL A 298 -90.60 -27.63 -29.44
N TRP A 299 -89.98 -27.95 -30.59
CA TRP A 299 -90.61 -27.73 -31.90
C TRP A 299 -91.25 -28.97 -32.51
N ASP A 300 -90.66 -30.16 -32.34
CA ASP A 300 -91.11 -31.38 -33.02
C ASP A 300 -91.83 -32.38 -32.09
N VAL A 301 -91.48 -32.45 -30.80
CA VAL A 301 -91.93 -33.55 -29.90
C VAL A 301 -92.97 -33.12 -28.88
N TYR A 302 -92.69 -32.06 -28.12
CA TYR A 302 -93.50 -31.61 -26.99
C TYR A 302 -93.99 -30.17 -27.20
N SER A 303 -95.19 -29.86 -26.73
CA SER A 303 -95.70 -28.49 -26.74
C SER A 303 -95.01 -27.62 -25.69
N TRP A 304 -94.98 -26.31 -25.92
CA TRP A 304 -94.33 -25.33 -25.04
C TRP A 304 -94.79 -25.40 -23.58
N ASP A 305 -96.09 -25.65 -23.33
CA ASP A 305 -96.68 -25.74 -21.99
C ASP A 305 -96.05 -26.85 -21.11
N VAL A 306 -95.57 -27.94 -21.73
CA VAL A 306 -94.87 -29.03 -21.02
C VAL A 306 -93.39 -28.69 -20.79
N MET A 307 -92.76 -27.99 -21.75
CA MET A 307 -91.33 -27.66 -21.71
C MET A 307 -91.02 -26.45 -20.83
N GLU A 308 -91.96 -25.51 -20.69
CA GLU A 308 -91.82 -24.29 -19.90
C GLU A 308 -91.30 -24.56 -18.46
N PRO A 309 -91.98 -25.35 -17.60
CA PRO A 309 -91.51 -25.61 -16.25
C PRO A 309 -90.15 -26.33 -16.21
N ILE A 310 -89.88 -27.21 -17.18
CA ILE A 310 -88.62 -27.96 -17.25
C ILE A 310 -87.44 -27.00 -17.50
N THR A 311 -87.59 -26.04 -18.42
CA THR A 311 -86.53 -25.05 -18.68
C THR A 311 -86.26 -24.13 -17.50
N TYR A 312 -87.29 -23.76 -16.72
CA TYR A 312 -87.11 -23.04 -15.46
C TYR A 312 -86.31 -23.84 -14.43
N PHE A 313 -86.59 -25.13 -14.26
CA PHE A 313 -85.82 -25.98 -13.34
C PHE A 313 -84.35 -26.11 -13.75
N ILE A 314 -84.05 -26.17 -15.06
CA ILE A 314 -82.68 -26.20 -15.59
C ILE A 314 -81.95 -24.90 -15.27
N GLY A 315 -82.58 -23.74 -15.52
CA GLY A 315 -82.01 -22.43 -15.21
C GLY A 315 -81.76 -22.24 -13.71
N PHE A 316 -82.73 -22.63 -12.87
CA PHE A 316 -82.59 -22.58 -11.42
C PHE A 316 -81.45 -23.49 -10.92
N THR A 317 -81.33 -24.69 -11.49
CA THR A 317 -80.25 -25.63 -11.17
C THR A 317 -78.87 -25.06 -11.52
N ALA A 318 -78.74 -24.33 -12.63
CA ALA A 318 -77.49 -23.67 -13.01
C ALA A 318 -77.07 -22.59 -12.01
N VAL A 319 -78.01 -21.73 -11.58
CA VAL A 319 -77.76 -20.69 -10.56
C VAL A 319 -77.40 -21.32 -9.22
N LEU A 320 -78.12 -22.36 -8.82
CA LEU A 320 -77.85 -23.09 -7.59
C LEU A 320 -76.47 -23.77 -7.63
N GLY A 321 -76.11 -24.39 -8.75
CA GLY A 321 -74.79 -24.98 -8.97
C GLY A 321 -73.65 -23.96 -8.90
N ASN A 322 -73.86 -22.76 -9.44
CA ASN A 322 -72.91 -21.65 -9.33
C ASN A 322 -72.67 -21.22 -7.87
N SER A 323 -73.75 -21.14 -7.09
CA SER A 323 -73.70 -20.82 -5.65
C SER A 323 -72.99 -21.91 -4.84
N PHE A 324 -73.31 -23.18 -5.09
CA PHE A 324 -72.63 -24.32 -4.45
C PHE A 324 -71.14 -24.35 -4.79
N TYR A 325 -70.76 -24.11 -6.04
CA TYR A 325 -69.36 -24.05 -6.45
C TYR A 325 -68.60 -22.96 -5.68
N SER A 326 -69.18 -21.76 -5.57
CA SER A 326 -68.58 -20.63 -4.84
C SER A 326 -68.42 -20.95 -3.35
N THR A 327 -69.43 -21.58 -2.74
CA THR A 327 -69.39 -22.01 -1.33
C THR A 327 -68.27 -23.03 -1.06
N ILE A 328 -68.11 -24.02 -1.94
CA ILE A 328 -67.09 -25.06 -1.79
C ILE A 328 -65.68 -24.53 -2.08
N THR A 329 -65.54 -23.71 -3.13
CA THR A 329 -64.22 -23.24 -3.61
C THR A 329 -63.75 -21.97 -2.91
N LYS A 330 -64.64 -21.28 -2.17
CA LYS A 330 -64.42 -19.94 -1.58
C LYS A 330 -63.95 -18.89 -2.60
N LYS A 331 -64.28 -19.10 -3.87
CA LYS A 331 -63.95 -18.22 -4.99
C LYS A 331 -65.14 -18.18 -5.94
N ASP A 332 -65.37 -17.02 -6.53
CA ASP A 332 -66.44 -16.86 -7.51
C ASP A 332 -66.23 -17.79 -8.70
N ALA A 333 -67.34 -18.35 -9.17
CA ALA A 333 -67.46 -19.22 -10.33
C ALA A 333 -67.29 -18.46 -11.66
N THR A 334 -66.35 -17.52 -11.69
CA THR A 334 -65.96 -16.80 -12.90
C THR A 334 -65.25 -17.78 -13.84
N TYR A 335 -65.52 -17.67 -15.15
CA TYR A 335 -64.88 -18.47 -16.18
C TYR A 335 -63.35 -18.52 -16.00
N SER A 336 -62.71 -17.37 -15.74
CA SER A 336 -61.26 -17.30 -15.50
C SER A 336 -60.81 -18.15 -14.31
N ASN A 337 -61.50 -18.07 -13.16
CA ASN A 337 -61.11 -18.74 -11.93
C ASN A 337 -61.17 -20.26 -12.05
N ILE A 338 -62.23 -20.79 -12.70
CA ILE A 338 -62.44 -22.24 -12.86
C ILE A 338 -61.31 -22.84 -13.70
N TRP A 339 -60.99 -22.22 -14.84
CA TRP A 339 -59.95 -22.72 -15.73
C TRP A 339 -58.54 -22.50 -15.19
N GLN A 340 -58.28 -21.37 -14.53
CA GLN A 340 -56.99 -21.11 -13.86
C GLN A 340 -56.73 -22.11 -12.74
N LYS A 341 -57.75 -22.46 -11.93
CA LYS A 341 -57.62 -23.48 -10.88
C LYS A 341 -57.27 -24.85 -11.49
N ARG A 342 -58.01 -25.30 -12.51
CA ARG A 342 -57.74 -26.56 -13.21
C ARG A 342 -56.36 -26.59 -13.86
N TYR A 343 -55.94 -25.46 -14.43
CA TYR A 343 -54.60 -25.32 -15.00
C TYR A 343 -53.51 -25.42 -13.92
N ALA A 344 -53.65 -24.69 -12.80
CA ALA A 344 -52.70 -24.72 -11.70
C ALA A 344 -52.58 -26.10 -11.06
N GLU A 345 -53.71 -26.78 -10.81
CA GLU A 345 -53.73 -28.17 -10.34
C GLU A 345 -52.97 -29.09 -11.30
N ARG A 346 -53.20 -28.94 -12.62
CA ARG A 346 -52.52 -29.76 -13.62
C ARG A 346 -51.02 -29.47 -13.70
N VAL A 347 -50.60 -28.21 -13.63
CA VAL A 347 -49.19 -27.82 -13.57
C VAL A 347 -48.52 -28.48 -12.37
N HIS A 348 -49.13 -28.44 -11.18
CA HIS A 348 -48.58 -29.05 -9.98
C HIS A 348 -48.49 -30.59 -10.05
N VAL A 349 -49.45 -31.25 -10.70
CA VAL A 349 -49.37 -32.70 -10.94
C VAL A 349 -48.23 -33.03 -11.92
N LEU A 350 -48.14 -32.29 -13.03
CA LEU A 350 -47.11 -32.52 -14.05
C LEU A 350 -45.70 -32.18 -13.54
N SER A 351 -45.56 -31.13 -12.73
CA SER A 351 -44.26 -30.76 -12.14
C SER A 351 -43.79 -31.87 -11.20
N LYS A 352 -44.69 -32.45 -10.39
CA LYS A 352 -44.38 -33.61 -9.55
C LYS A 352 -44.02 -34.86 -10.35
N GLU A 353 -44.78 -35.16 -11.41
CA GLU A 353 -44.49 -36.31 -12.29
C GLU A 353 -43.12 -36.19 -12.96
N ARG A 354 -42.75 -34.98 -13.39
CA ARG A 354 -41.46 -34.70 -14.03
C ARG A 354 -40.33 -34.39 -13.05
N LYS A 355 -40.60 -34.43 -11.73
CA LYS A 355 -39.65 -34.05 -10.66
C LYS A 355 -39.05 -32.66 -10.86
N PHE A 356 -39.83 -31.73 -11.41
CA PHE A 356 -39.45 -30.34 -11.58
C PHE A 356 -39.86 -29.56 -10.33
N ASP A 357 -38.89 -29.01 -9.61
CA ASP A 357 -39.13 -28.09 -8.50
C ASP A 357 -38.89 -26.65 -8.98
N PRO A 358 -39.91 -25.76 -8.95
CA PRO A 358 -39.72 -24.36 -9.30
C PRO A 358 -38.69 -23.65 -8.41
N ALA A 359 -38.49 -24.12 -7.16
CA ALA A 359 -37.51 -23.54 -6.25
C ALA A 359 -36.06 -23.78 -6.73
N GLU A 360 -35.79 -24.93 -7.35
CA GLU A 360 -34.47 -25.28 -7.87
C GLU A 360 -34.06 -24.35 -9.02
N LEU A 361 -35.03 -23.96 -9.87
CA LEU A 361 -34.79 -23.02 -10.96
C LEU A 361 -34.46 -21.61 -10.45
N GLU A 362 -35.20 -21.13 -9.45
CA GLU A 362 -34.95 -19.83 -8.82
C GLU A 362 -33.59 -19.80 -8.10
N GLU A 363 -33.22 -20.87 -7.39
CA GLU A 363 -31.91 -21.01 -6.76
C GLU A 363 -30.78 -20.99 -7.80
N LEU A 364 -30.94 -21.73 -8.90
CA LEU A 364 -29.96 -21.80 -9.97
C LEU A 364 -29.77 -20.44 -10.66
N GLN A 365 -30.86 -19.71 -10.91
CA GLN A 365 -30.84 -18.34 -11.42
C GLN A 365 -30.13 -17.40 -10.45
N GLY A 366 -30.43 -17.48 -9.15
CA GLY A 366 -29.74 -16.71 -8.11
C GLY A 366 -28.24 -16.96 -8.10
N ARG A 367 -27.82 -18.24 -8.12
CA ARG A 367 -26.41 -18.63 -8.16
C ARG A 367 -25.67 -18.10 -9.38
N ILE A 368 -26.32 -18.09 -10.55
CA ILE A 368 -25.76 -17.49 -11.77
C ILE A 368 -25.56 -15.98 -11.62
N VAL A 369 -26.53 -15.28 -11.02
CA VAL A 369 -26.43 -13.84 -10.77
C VAL A 369 -25.27 -13.53 -9.82
N ASP A 370 -25.13 -14.30 -8.73
CA ASP A 370 -24.03 -14.14 -7.78
C ASP A 370 -22.66 -14.37 -8.44
N LEU A 371 -22.51 -15.46 -9.19
CA LEU A 371 -21.27 -15.75 -9.92
C LEU A 371 -20.96 -14.66 -10.96
N ARG A 372 -21.97 -14.08 -11.61
CA ARG A 372 -21.78 -12.99 -12.56
C ARG A 372 -21.32 -11.70 -11.88
N ASN A 373 -21.88 -11.38 -10.71
CA ASN A 373 -21.43 -10.27 -9.88
C ASN A 373 -19.97 -10.46 -9.45
N ASP A 374 -19.61 -11.67 -9.04
CA ASP A 374 -18.22 -12.02 -8.70
C ASP A 374 -17.26 -11.87 -9.89
N ILE A 375 -17.66 -12.33 -11.08
CA ILE A 375 -16.88 -12.15 -12.31
C ILE A 375 -16.71 -10.66 -12.64
N MET A 376 -17.76 -9.86 -12.48
CA MET A 376 -17.71 -8.42 -12.69
C MET A 376 -16.70 -7.76 -11.74
N VAL A 377 -16.76 -8.08 -10.45
CA VAL A 377 -15.79 -7.57 -9.47
C VAL A 377 -14.36 -7.98 -9.88
N LEU A 378 -14.11 -9.25 -10.15
CA LEU A 378 -12.78 -9.73 -10.59
C LEU A 378 -12.29 -9.04 -11.88
N SER A 379 -13.19 -8.72 -12.80
CA SER A 379 -12.84 -7.97 -14.01
C SER A 379 -12.45 -6.53 -13.73
N GLN A 380 -13.11 -5.87 -12.77
CA GLN A 380 -12.74 -4.52 -12.32
C GLN A 380 -11.35 -4.54 -11.69
N TRP A 381 -11.05 -5.52 -10.83
CA TRP A 381 -9.71 -5.70 -10.27
C TRP A 381 -8.63 -5.86 -11.34
N GLU A 382 -8.86 -6.62 -12.41
CA GLU A 382 -7.92 -6.73 -13.53
C GLU A 382 -7.69 -5.37 -14.20
N THR A 383 -8.76 -4.61 -14.49
CA THR A 383 -8.64 -3.29 -15.13
C THR A 383 -7.90 -2.29 -14.25
N THR A 384 -8.22 -2.22 -12.96
CA THR A 384 -7.55 -1.31 -12.03
C THR A 384 -6.08 -1.67 -11.83
N ASN A 385 -5.74 -2.97 -11.75
CA ASN A 385 -4.34 -3.38 -11.67
C ASN A 385 -3.58 -3.07 -12.97
N ALA A 386 -4.20 -3.28 -14.13
CA ALA A 386 -3.60 -2.94 -15.41
C ALA A 386 -3.30 -1.44 -15.51
N ASP A 387 -4.26 -0.59 -15.17
CA ASP A 387 -4.09 0.88 -15.19
C ASP A 387 -3.00 1.35 -14.22
N ASN A 388 -2.95 0.76 -13.02
CA ASN A 388 -1.94 1.08 -12.02
C ASN A 388 -0.52 0.66 -12.45
N GLN A 389 -0.40 -0.34 -13.34
CA GLN A 389 0.88 -0.80 -13.89
C GLN A 389 1.43 0.10 -15.02
N TYR A 390 0.58 0.95 -15.62
CA TYR A 390 0.98 1.92 -16.66
C TYR A 390 1.29 3.32 -16.13
N MET A 391 1.10 3.58 -14.82
CA MET A 391 1.50 4.86 -14.23
C MET A 391 3.03 4.92 -14.07
N PRO A 392 3.72 5.92 -14.65
CA PRO A 392 5.13 6.11 -14.40
C PRO A 392 5.33 6.45 -12.92
N ILE A 393 6.21 5.70 -12.27
CA ILE A 393 6.68 5.99 -10.91
C ILE A 393 7.48 7.30 -11.02
N GLU A 394 6.88 8.42 -10.65
CA GLU A 394 7.54 9.74 -10.55
C GLU A 394 8.57 9.79 -9.43
#